data_AF-A0A9W6B4S7-F1
#
_entry.id   AF-A0A9W6B4S7-F1
#
_cell.length_a   1.000
_cell.length_b   1.000
_cell.length_c   1.000
_cell.angle_alpha   90.00
_cell.angle_beta   90.00
_cell.angle_gamma   90.00
#
_symmetry.space_group_name_H-M   'P 1'
#
loop_
_entity.id
_entity.type
_entity.pdbx_description
1 polymer ?
#
loop_
_entity_poly.entity_id
_entity_poly.type
_entity_poly.pdbx_seq_one_letter_code
_entity_poly.pdbx_strand_id
1 'polypeptide(L)'
;MNQLLQGIEYYLFHYVFKSFGLYTLFYILWILFKRNNKSVKKYDAIACKLMGTIGIVMGILVTVNTLLWYYQEATLEQQQHYLQRLTGSYGYGIWFNPLLLLVLSQLLWIPFLRKALLYRLLTLPFFLFTIEQIIILTTSFHRDYLPSSYHTAIPILEIIIALIGFLLVTGGIYYFLKKKGKISGE
;
A
#
# COMPACT_ATOMS: atom_id res chain seq x y z
N MET A 1 19.42 -13.86 -4.37
CA MET A 1 17.96 -14.06 -4.59
C MET A 1 17.12 -13.29 -3.58
N ASN A 2 17.41 -13.35 -2.27
CA ASN A 2 16.66 -12.60 -1.24
C ASN A 2 16.68 -11.07 -1.42
N GLN A 3 17.80 -10.49 -1.84
CA GLN A 3 17.90 -9.03 -2.08
C GLN A 3 16.94 -8.53 -3.17
N LEU A 4 16.68 -9.34 -4.22
CA LEU A 4 15.71 -8.97 -5.26
C LEU A 4 14.28 -9.01 -4.74
N LEU A 5 13.91 -10.06 -4.00
CA LEU A 5 12.59 -10.20 -3.38
C LEU A 5 12.33 -9.08 -2.38
N GLN A 6 13.31 -8.75 -1.53
CA GLN A 6 13.23 -7.62 -0.62
C GLN A 6 13.12 -6.28 -1.35
N GLY A 7 13.85 -6.10 -2.46
CA GLY A 7 13.73 -4.91 -3.29
C GLY A 7 12.33 -4.74 -3.89
N ILE A 8 11.72 -5.83 -4.35
CA ILE A 8 10.34 -5.82 -4.86
C ILE A 8 9.34 -5.52 -3.75
N GLU A 9 9.47 -6.16 -2.58
CA GLU A 9 8.63 -5.89 -1.41
C GLU A 9 8.72 -4.42 -0.99
N TYR A 10 9.95 -3.90 -0.87
CA TYR A 10 10.21 -2.50 -0.56
C TYR A 10 9.55 -1.58 -1.59
N TYR A 11 9.71 -1.88 -2.88
CA TYR A 11 9.15 -1.07 -3.96
C TYR A 11 7.61 -1.03 -3.93
N LEU A 12 6.97 -2.18 -3.75
CA LEU A 12 5.51 -2.26 -3.62
C LEU A 12 5.04 -1.42 -2.43
N PHE A 13 5.66 -1.61 -1.27
CA PHE A 13 5.26 -0.92 -0.04
C PHE A 13 5.46 0.60 -0.13
N HIS A 14 6.65 1.03 -0.56
CA HIS A 14 7.05 2.43 -0.50
C HIS A 14 6.51 3.27 -1.66
N TYR A 15 6.28 2.67 -2.82
CA TYR A 15 5.84 3.42 -4.00
C TYR A 15 4.41 3.07 -4.36
N VAL A 16 4.07 1.81 -4.61
CA VAL A 16 2.76 1.44 -5.15
C VAL A 16 1.62 1.70 -4.17
N PHE A 17 1.76 1.28 -2.90
CA PHE A 17 0.75 1.55 -1.88
C PHE A 17 0.58 3.05 -1.60
N LYS A 18 1.68 3.81 -1.52
CA LYS A 18 1.65 5.26 -1.32
C LYS A 18 1.03 5.99 -2.50
N SER A 19 1.35 5.59 -3.73
CA SER A 19 0.72 6.12 -4.94
C SER A 19 -0.78 5.86 -4.95
N PHE A 20 -1.24 4.70 -4.49
CA PHE A 20 -2.68 4.45 -4.32
C PHE A 20 -3.31 5.32 -3.23
N GLY A 21 -2.60 5.57 -2.13
CA GLY A 21 -3.02 6.51 -1.08
C GLY A 21 -3.20 7.94 -1.63
N LEU A 22 -2.23 8.43 -2.40
CA LEU A 22 -2.30 9.75 -3.06
C LEU A 22 -3.40 9.80 -4.11
N TYR A 23 -3.53 8.75 -4.92
CA TYR A 23 -4.65 8.62 -5.86
C TYR A 23 -6.00 8.72 -5.14
N THR A 24 -6.14 8.04 -4.01
CA THR A 24 -7.35 8.05 -3.19
C THR A 24 -7.66 9.44 -2.66
N LEU A 25 -6.64 10.19 -2.23
CA LEU A 25 -6.78 11.60 -1.85
C LEU A 25 -7.35 12.44 -3.01
N PHE A 26 -6.76 12.34 -4.20
CA PHE A 26 -7.23 13.06 -5.39
C PHE A 26 -8.64 12.65 -5.81
N TYR A 27 -8.99 11.36 -5.70
CA TYR A 27 -10.33 10.85 -5.98
C TYR A 27 -11.38 11.45 -5.03
N ILE A 28 -11.09 11.50 -3.73
CA ILE A 28 -11.97 12.12 -2.74
C ILE A 28 -12.15 13.61 -3.05
N LEU A 29 -11.06 14.34 -3.27
CA LEU A 29 -11.11 15.77 -3.64
C LEU A 29 -11.95 15.97 -4.91
N TRP A 30 -11.75 15.14 -5.93
CA TRP A 30 -12.52 15.22 -7.17
C TRP A 30 -14.03 15.07 -6.94
N ILE A 31 -14.45 14.12 -6.10
CA ILE A 31 -15.87 13.89 -5.81
C ILE A 31 -16.48 15.03 -5.02
N LEU A 32 -15.72 15.62 -4.09
CA LEU A 32 -16.14 16.77 -3.31
C LEU A 32 -16.35 18.01 -4.20
N PHE A 33 -15.44 18.27 -5.15
CA PHE A 33 -15.49 19.49 -5.97
C PHE A 33 -16.30 19.36 -7.27
N LYS A 34 -16.27 18.21 -7.97
CA LYS A 34 -16.61 18.15 -9.41
C LYS A 34 -17.63 17.10 -9.85
N ARG A 35 -18.60 16.80 -8.96
CA ARG A 35 -19.81 15.98 -9.15
C ARG A 35 -19.59 14.58 -9.79
N ASN A 36 -20.58 13.74 -9.53
CA ASN A 36 -20.55 12.29 -9.61
C ASN A 36 -20.50 11.73 -11.06
N ASN A 37 -19.36 11.80 -11.75
CA ASN A 37 -19.21 11.24 -13.10
C ASN A 37 -19.12 9.69 -13.07
N LYS A 38 -19.95 9.01 -13.88
CA LYS A 38 -19.95 7.55 -14.04
C LYS A 38 -18.60 7.00 -14.52
N SER A 39 -17.92 7.71 -15.41
CA SER A 39 -16.61 7.30 -15.94
C SER A 39 -15.54 7.27 -14.85
N VAL A 40 -15.53 8.26 -13.95
CA VAL A 40 -14.57 8.33 -12.83
C VAL A 40 -14.81 7.19 -11.83
N LYS A 41 -16.07 6.84 -11.55
CA LYS A 41 -16.40 5.68 -10.71
C LYS A 41 -15.97 4.35 -11.32
N LYS A 42 -16.11 4.20 -12.64
CA LYS A 42 -15.67 2.99 -13.36
C LYS A 42 -14.15 2.86 -13.30
N TYR A 43 -13.43 3.96 -13.48
CA TYR A 43 -11.98 4.01 -13.33
C TYR A 43 -11.53 3.66 -11.90
N ASP A 44 -12.13 4.29 -10.87
CA ASP A 44 -11.81 3.99 -9.46
C ASP A 44 -12.10 2.53 -9.08
N ALA A 45 -13.19 1.95 -9.62
CA ALA A 45 -13.47 0.55 -9.41
C ALA A 45 -12.38 -0.38 -9.97
N ILE A 46 -11.71 0.00 -11.07
CA ILE A 46 -10.56 -0.73 -11.61
C ILE A 46 -9.33 -0.49 -10.73
N ALA A 47 -9.04 0.75 -10.37
CA ALA A 47 -7.90 1.10 -9.52
C ALA A 47 -7.92 0.34 -8.19
N CYS A 48 -9.08 0.27 -7.54
CA CYS A 48 -9.23 -0.47 -6.29
C CYS A 48 -9.16 -1.99 -6.46
N LYS A 49 -9.66 -2.55 -7.57
CA LYS A 49 -9.51 -3.98 -7.88
C LYS A 49 -8.04 -4.33 -8.12
N LEU A 50 -7.33 -3.49 -8.90
CA LEU A 50 -5.89 -3.61 -9.08
C LEU A 50 -5.18 -3.58 -7.73
N MET A 51 -5.53 -2.62 -6.88
CA MET A 51 -4.94 -2.52 -5.54
C MET A 51 -5.22 -3.76 -4.68
N GLY A 52 -6.43 -4.31 -4.74
CA GLY A 52 -6.78 -5.57 -4.07
C GLY A 52 -5.91 -6.74 -4.55
N THR A 53 -5.64 -6.84 -5.86
CA THR A 53 -4.74 -7.86 -6.42
C THR A 53 -3.29 -7.66 -5.99
N ILE A 54 -2.79 -6.42 -5.99
CA ILE A 54 -1.42 -6.09 -5.53
C ILE A 54 -1.26 -6.42 -4.05
N GLY A 55 -2.30 -6.21 -3.24
CA GLY A 55 -2.36 -6.62 -1.84
C GLY A 55 -2.09 -8.11 -1.63
N ILE A 56 -2.72 -8.98 -2.45
CA ILE A 56 -2.49 -10.43 -2.39
C ILE A 56 -1.04 -10.75 -2.74
N VAL A 57 -0.51 -10.15 -3.82
CA VAL A 57 0.89 -10.34 -4.23
C VAL A 57 1.85 -9.94 -3.10
N MET A 58 1.58 -8.83 -2.43
CA MET A 58 2.38 -8.38 -1.29
C MET A 58 2.32 -9.38 -0.13
N GLY A 59 1.13 -9.89 0.23
CA GLY A 59 1.00 -10.90 1.28
C GLY A 59 1.76 -12.19 0.99
N ILE A 60 1.74 -12.64 -0.27
CA ILE A 60 2.54 -13.79 -0.73
C ILE A 60 4.03 -13.47 -0.62
N LEU A 61 4.47 -12.30 -1.09
CA LEU A 61 5.88 -11.90 -1.05
C LEU A 61 6.41 -11.85 0.38
N VAL A 62 5.69 -11.22 1.31
CA VAL A 62 6.10 -11.14 2.73
C VAL A 62 6.21 -12.54 3.32
N THR A 63 5.26 -13.42 3.04
CA THR A 63 5.27 -14.80 3.54
C THR A 63 6.46 -15.58 2.97
N VAL A 64 6.67 -15.52 1.66
CA VAL A 64 7.78 -16.19 0.97
C VAL A 64 9.13 -15.65 1.44
N ASN A 65 9.27 -14.34 1.57
CA ASN A 65 10.49 -13.68 2.05
C ASN A 65 10.82 -14.14 3.47
N THR A 66 9.82 -14.16 4.36
CA THR A 66 9.98 -14.65 5.75
C THR A 66 10.44 -16.11 5.80
N LEU A 67 9.84 -16.99 4.98
CA LEU A 67 10.24 -18.40 4.90
C LEU A 67 11.66 -18.55 4.35
N LEU A 68 12.02 -17.82 3.29
CA LEU A 68 13.36 -17.89 2.71
C LEU A 68 14.43 -17.39 3.68
N TRP A 69 14.14 -16.36 4.48
CA TRP A 69 15.03 -15.92 5.55
C TRP A 69 15.27 -17.03 6.56
N TYR A 70 14.20 -17.68 7.05
CA TYR A 70 14.33 -18.81 7.98
C TYR A 70 15.21 -19.94 7.42
N TYR A 71 15.05 -20.32 6.15
CA TYR A 71 15.85 -21.38 5.53
C TYR A 71 17.30 -20.98 5.18
N GLN A 72 17.61 -19.69 5.08
CA GLN A 72 18.96 -19.21 4.77
C GLN A 72 19.86 -19.11 5.99
N GLU A 73 19.30 -19.08 7.19
CA GLU A 73 20.08 -19.10 8.42
C GLU A 73 20.87 -20.41 8.54
N ALA A 74 22.19 -20.29 8.74
CA ALA A 74 23.13 -21.40 8.65
C ALA A 74 23.12 -22.30 9.89
N THR A 75 22.70 -21.78 11.05
CA THR A 75 22.71 -22.52 12.32
C THR A 75 21.31 -22.63 12.92
N LEU A 76 21.07 -23.71 13.66
CA LEU A 76 19.80 -23.93 14.38
C LEU A 76 19.51 -22.82 15.40
N GLU A 77 20.54 -22.28 16.04
CA GLU A 77 20.40 -21.17 16.99
C GLU A 77 19.89 -19.90 16.29
N GLN A 78 20.45 -19.54 15.14
CA GLN A 78 20.00 -18.40 14.33
C GLN A 78 18.54 -18.57 13.86
N GLN A 79 18.18 -19.79 13.44
CA GLN A 79 16.80 -20.12 13.07
C GLN A 79 15.83 -19.95 14.25
N GLN A 80 16.21 -20.41 15.44
CA GLN A 80 15.41 -20.26 16.66
C GLN A 80 15.29 -18.79 17.07
N HIS A 81 16.36 -18.01 16.98
CA HIS A 81 16.32 -16.57 17.22
C HIS A 81 15.43 -15.84 16.22
N TYR A 82 15.49 -16.19 14.94
CA TYR A 82 14.59 -15.62 13.93
C TYR A 82 13.12 -15.96 14.21
N LEU A 83 12.84 -17.22 14.57
CA LEU A 83 11.50 -17.65 14.94
C LEU A 83 10.98 -16.91 16.19
N GLN A 84 11.84 -16.70 17.19
CA GLN A 84 11.51 -15.89 18.37
C GLN A 84 11.22 -14.43 18.00
N ARG A 85 11.88 -13.86 16.99
CA ARG A 85 11.55 -12.51 16.51
C ARG A 85 10.18 -12.46 15.85
N LEU A 86 9.81 -13.50 15.09
CA LEU A 86 8.51 -13.58 14.42
C LEU A 86 7.34 -13.86 15.36
N THR A 87 7.56 -14.65 16.42
CA THR A 87 6.50 -15.18 17.31
C THR A 87 6.56 -14.65 18.74
N GLY A 88 7.67 -14.03 19.14
CA GLY A 88 7.86 -13.48 20.47
C GLY A 88 7.13 -12.14 20.67
N SER A 89 7.37 -11.51 21.82
CA SER A 89 6.65 -10.30 22.25
C SER A 89 6.71 -9.12 21.27
N TYR A 90 7.74 -9.06 20.42
CA TYR A 90 7.93 -7.99 19.42
C TYR A 90 7.51 -8.41 18.00
N GLY A 91 7.04 -9.64 17.79
CA GLY A 91 6.62 -10.15 16.47
C GLY A 91 5.45 -9.37 15.87
N TYR A 92 4.60 -8.78 16.72
CA TYR A 92 3.54 -7.87 16.28
C TYR A 92 4.09 -6.70 15.45
N GLY A 93 5.26 -6.14 15.78
CA GLY A 93 5.87 -5.06 15.00
C GLY A 93 6.21 -5.46 13.56
N ILE A 94 6.56 -6.73 13.36
CA ILE A 94 6.90 -7.29 12.04
C ILE A 94 5.62 -7.53 11.23
N TRP A 95 4.61 -8.14 11.84
CA TRP A 95 3.41 -8.59 11.13
C TRP A 95 2.35 -7.51 10.97
N PHE A 96 2.24 -6.57 11.91
CA PHE A 96 1.10 -5.67 11.98
C PHE A 96 0.96 -4.80 10.74
N ASN A 97 2.08 -4.25 10.25
CA ASN A 97 2.07 -3.35 9.10
C ASN A 97 1.74 -4.08 7.76
N PRO A 98 2.38 -5.22 7.42
CA PRO A 98 1.96 -6.05 6.29
C PRO A 98 0.52 -6.56 6.39
N LEU A 99 0.10 -7.09 7.55
CA LEU A 99 -1.24 -7.63 7.72
C LEU A 99 -2.32 -6.56 7.60
N LEU A 100 -2.08 -5.37 8.16
CA LEU A 100 -3.00 -4.25 8.03
C LEU A 100 -3.21 -3.88 6.55
N LEU A 101 -2.14 -3.72 5.78
CA LEU A 101 -2.24 -3.41 4.36
C LEU A 101 -2.89 -4.53 3.54
N LEU A 102 -2.62 -5.79 3.89
CA LEU A 102 -3.27 -6.94 3.28
C LEU A 102 -4.79 -6.90 3.52
N VAL A 103 -5.22 -6.72 4.76
CA VAL A 103 -6.64 -6.62 5.12
C VAL A 103 -7.30 -5.43 4.43
N LEU A 104 -6.71 -4.23 4.51
CA LEU A 104 -7.26 -3.01 3.91
C LEU A 104 -7.39 -3.12 2.38
N SER A 105 -6.42 -3.74 1.72
CA SER A 105 -6.48 -3.98 0.27
C SER A 105 -7.54 -5.04 -0.08
N GLN A 106 -7.73 -6.07 0.74
CA GLN A 106 -8.77 -7.08 0.50
C GLN A 106 -10.19 -6.52 0.67
N LEU A 107 -10.39 -5.60 1.60
CA LEU A 107 -11.69 -4.95 1.78
C LEU A 107 -12.14 -4.13 0.56
N LEU A 108 -11.22 -3.74 -0.35
CA LEU A 108 -11.55 -3.04 -1.61
C LEU A 108 -12.30 -3.91 -2.64
N TRP A 109 -12.31 -5.22 -2.46
CA TRP A 109 -13.13 -6.13 -3.27
C TRP A 109 -14.62 -5.93 -3.01
N ILE A 110 -14.98 -5.58 -1.78
CA ILE A 110 -16.36 -5.40 -1.36
C ILE A 110 -16.88 -4.08 -1.96
N PRO A 111 -17.84 -4.13 -2.92
CA PRO A 111 -18.26 -2.94 -3.65
C PRO A 111 -18.96 -1.90 -2.77
N PHE A 112 -19.54 -2.33 -1.64
CA PHE A 112 -20.12 -1.45 -0.63
C PHE A 112 -19.05 -0.60 0.05
N LEU A 113 -17.99 -1.24 0.59
CA LEU A 113 -16.90 -0.55 1.29
C LEU A 113 -16.10 0.34 0.34
N ARG A 114 -15.74 -0.15 -0.84
CA ARG A 114 -14.97 0.65 -1.82
C ARG A 114 -15.67 1.95 -2.20
N LYS A 115 -17.00 1.94 -2.33
CA LYS A 115 -17.78 3.13 -2.71
C LYS A 115 -17.99 4.10 -1.54
N ALA A 116 -17.78 3.67 -0.30
CA ALA A 116 -18.00 4.49 0.88
C ALA A 116 -16.84 5.49 1.07
N LEU A 117 -17.13 6.79 0.95
CA LEU A 117 -16.12 7.84 1.12
C LEU A 117 -15.50 7.83 2.53
N LEU A 118 -16.29 7.54 3.56
CA LEU A 118 -15.80 7.43 4.94
C LEU A 118 -14.74 6.32 5.06
N TYR A 119 -14.98 5.16 4.45
CA TYR A 119 -14.00 4.07 4.41
C TYR A 119 -12.71 4.50 3.71
N ARG A 120 -12.83 5.21 2.57
CA ARG A 120 -11.66 5.74 1.83
C ARG A 120 -10.87 6.73 2.68
N LEU A 121 -11.54 7.61 3.43
CA LEU A 121 -10.91 8.59 4.30
C LEU A 121 -10.18 7.94 5.49
N LEU A 122 -10.82 6.96 6.14
CA LEU A 122 -10.23 6.26 7.29
C LEU A 122 -9.02 5.40 6.90
N THR A 123 -9.02 4.84 5.69
CA THR A 123 -7.94 3.96 5.22
C THR A 123 -6.77 4.70 4.57
N LEU A 124 -7.00 5.93 4.11
CA LEU A 124 -6.01 6.80 3.47
C LEU A 124 -4.67 6.92 4.23
N PRO A 125 -4.63 7.23 5.55
CA PRO A 125 -3.36 7.40 6.26
C PRO A 125 -2.51 6.13 6.25
N PHE A 126 -3.15 4.95 6.33
CA PHE A 126 -2.46 3.66 6.34
C PHE A 126 -1.86 3.30 4.98
N PHE A 127 -2.43 3.80 3.87
CA PHE A 127 -1.83 3.64 2.54
C PHE A 127 -0.69 4.62 2.29
N LEU A 128 -0.74 5.83 2.86
CA LEU A 128 0.29 6.87 2.67
C LEU A 128 1.52 6.68 3.56
N PHE A 129 1.31 6.25 4.80
CA PHE A 129 2.33 6.19 5.83
C PHE A 129 2.39 4.78 6.42
N THR A 130 3.61 4.33 6.71
CA THR A 130 3.80 3.15 7.56
C THR A 130 3.30 3.47 8.97
N ILE A 131 2.95 2.44 9.74
CA ILE A 131 2.59 2.62 11.15
C ILE A 131 3.71 3.29 11.95
N GLU A 132 4.97 2.97 11.64
CA GLU A 132 6.13 3.65 12.22
C GLU A 132 6.12 5.16 11.91
N GLN A 133 5.84 5.54 10.66
CA GLN A 133 5.73 6.95 10.25
C GLN A 133 4.57 7.65 10.96
N ILE A 134 3.44 6.96 11.15
CA ILE A 134 2.30 7.50 11.92
C ILE A 134 2.69 7.70 13.39
N ILE A 135 3.35 6.72 14.02
CA ILE A 135 3.82 6.82 15.41
C ILE A 135 4.78 8.01 15.54
N ILE A 136 5.81 8.09 14.67
CA ILE A 136 6.77 9.21 14.68
C ILE A 136 6.03 10.54 14.55
N LEU A 137 5.16 10.67 13.55
CA LEU A 137 4.38 11.89 13.33
C LEU A 137 3.56 12.28 14.57
N THR A 138 2.84 11.32 15.17
CA THR A 138 2.04 11.59 16.38
C THR A 138 2.91 11.98 17.57
N THR A 139 4.07 11.32 17.77
CA THR A 139 4.98 11.66 18.88
C THR A 139 5.65 13.02 18.69
N SER A 140 6.00 13.40 17.46
CA SER A 140 6.52 14.72 17.12
C SER A 140 5.49 15.84 17.23
N PHE A 141 4.19 15.55 17.09
CA PHE A 141 3.13 16.53 17.37
C PHE A 141 2.87 16.73 18.87
N HIS A 142 3.01 15.68 19.68
CA HIS A 142 2.75 15.75 21.12
C HIS A 142 3.95 16.26 21.93
N ARG A 143 5.16 16.18 21.37
CA ARG A 143 6.39 16.61 22.00
C ARG A 143 7.16 17.42 20.97
N ASP A 144 7.57 18.64 21.33
CA ASP A 144 8.49 19.51 20.58
C ASP A 144 9.90 18.89 20.45
N TYR A 145 9.99 17.64 20.01
CA TYR A 145 11.22 17.06 19.53
C TYR A 145 11.45 17.61 18.13
N LEU A 146 12.26 18.66 18.01
CA LEU A 146 12.96 18.89 16.75
C LEU A 146 13.75 17.61 16.45
N PRO A 147 13.47 16.89 15.34
CA PRO A 147 14.28 15.75 14.97
C PRO A 147 15.68 16.28 14.67
N SER A 148 16.65 15.98 15.54
CA SER A 148 17.97 16.61 15.54
C SER A 148 18.83 16.32 14.31
N SER A 149 18.36 15.48 13.38
CA SER A 149 18.89 15.29 12.02
C SER A 149 18.20 14.11 11.34
N TYR A 150 16.95 14.27 10.90
CA TYR A 150 16.36 13.36 9.92
C TYR A 150 16.39 14.01 8.53
N HIS A 151 17.53 13.92 7.87
CA HIS A 151 17.59 14.06 6.41
C HIS A 151 17.17 12.74 5.76
N THR A 152 15.91 12.35 5.93
CA THR A 152 15.30 11.44 4.96
C THR A 152 14.60 12.35 3.97
N ALA A 153 15.32 12.78 2.94
CA ALA A 153 14.69 13.42 1.80
C ALA A 153 13.62 12.44 1.32
N ILE A 154 12.35 12.74 1.59
CA ILE A 154 11.24 12.02 0.97
C ILE A 154 11.51 12.18 -0.51
N PRO A 155 11.72 11.09 -1.28
CA PRO A 155 11.99 11.22 -2.68
C PRO A 155 10.67 11.55 -3.38
N ILE A 156 10.22 12.79 -3.24
CA ILE A 156 8.96 13.31 -3.77
C ILE A 156 8.89 13.00 -5.27
N LEU A 157 10.01 13.13 -5.97
CA LEU A 157 10.14 12.75 -7.37
C LEU A 157 9.80 11.28 -7.62
N GLU A 158 10.33 10.34 -6.82
CA GLU A 158 10.05 8.91 -6.99
C GLU A 158 8.58 8.59 -6.70
N ILE A 159 7.98 9.25 -5.71
CA ILE A 159 6.55 9.09 -5.40
C ILE A 159 5.68 9.64 -6.53
N ILE A 160 6.05 10.79 -7.12
CA ILE A 160 5.36 11.36 -8.28
C ILE A 160 5.48 10.43 -9.50
N ILE A 161 6.67 9.91 -9.78
CA ILE A 161 6.90 8.94 -10.87
C ILE A 161 6.05 7.70 -10.66
N ALA A 162 6.03 7.16 -9.44
CA ALA A 162 5.20 6.01 -9.09
C ALA A 162 3.70 6.30 -9.22
N LEU A 163 3.25 7.51 -8.85
CA LEU A 163 1.86 7.93 -9.02
C LEU A 163 1.49 7.99 -10.50
N ILE A 164 2.34 8.57 -11.34
CA ILE A 164 2.14 8.60 -12.79
C ILE A 164 2.09 7.18 -13.34
N GLY A 165 3.02 6.32 -12.94
CA GLY A 165 3.03 4.90 -13.32
C GLY A 165 1.73 4.19 -12.94
N PHE A 166 1.25 4.39 -11.71
CA PHE A 166 -0.01 3.81 -11.24
C PHE A 166 -1.22 4.29 -12.08
N LEU A 167 -1.29 5.59 -12.40
CA LEU A 167 -2.34 6.17 -13.24
C LEU A 167 -2.30 5.64 -14.67
N LEU A 168 -1.10 5.45 -15.24
CA LEU A 168 -0.91 4.91 -16.58
C LEU A 168 -1.33 3.45 -16.66
N VAL A 169 -0.95 2.61 -15.69
CA VAL A 169 -1.34 1.19 -15.65
C VAL A 169 -2.85 1.05 -15.52
N THR A 170 -3.45 1.76 -14.56
CA THR A 170 -4.90 1.74 -14.36
C THR A 170 -5.66 2.31 -15.57
N GLY A 171 -5.15 3.38 -16.19
CA GLY A 171 -5.69 3.96 -17.42
C GLY A 171 -5.58 3.04 -18.63
N GLY A 172 -4.46 2.34 -18.77
CA GLY A 172 -4.27 1.32 -19.81
C GLY A 172 -5.26 0.18 -19.68
N ILE A 173 -5.48 -0.33 -18.45
CA ILE A 173 -6.49 -1.36 -18.18
C ILE A 173 -7.90 -0.84 -18.49
N TYR A 174 -8.22 0.39 -18.06
CA TYR A 174 -9.51 1.01 -18.35
C TYR A 174 -9.76 1.13 -19.86
N TYR A 175 -8.80 1.64 -20.62
CA TYR A 175 -8.89 1.76 -22.06
C TYR A 175 -9.04 0.40 -22.74
N PHE A 176 -8.28 -0.61 -22.32
CA PHE A 176 -8.38 -1.97 -22.84
C PHE A 176 -9.76 -2.60 -22.59
N LEU A 177 -10.32 -2.42 -21.39
CA LEU A 177 -11.66 -2.91 -21.05
C LEU A 177 -12.76 -2.15 -21.81
N LYS A 178 -12.58 -0.85 -22.05
CA LYS A 178 -13.47 -0.04 -22.89
C LYS A 178 -13.44 -0.52 -24.34
N LYS A 179 -12.25 -0.76 -24.91
CA LYS A 179 -12.07 -1.29 -26.27
C LYS A 179 -12.75 -2.65 -26.46
N LYS A 180 -12.74 -3.50 -25.44
CA LYS A 180 -13.43 -4.81 -25.44
C LYS A 180 -14.95 -4.74 -25.23
N GLY A 181 -15.53 -3.54 -25.13
CA GLY A 181 -16.97 -3.37 -24.90
C GLY A 181 -17.45 -3.79 -23.50
N LYS A 182 -16.55 -4.20 -22.59
CA LYS A 182 -16.90 -4.60 -21.21
C LYS A 182 -17.28 -3.42 -20.33
N ILE A 183 -17.00 -2.20 -20.78
CA ILE A 183 -17.38 -0.95 -20.12
C ILE A 183 -18.08 -0.09 -21.16
N SER A 184 -19.42 -0.03 -21.10
CA SER A 184 -20.21 0.90 -21.93
C SER A 184 -19.79 2.34 -21.62
N GLY A 185 -19.52 3.11 -22.67
CA GLY A 185 -19.16 4.52 -22.59
C GLY A 185 -20.41 5.37 -22.62
N GLU A 186 -20.88 5.78 -21.43
CA GLU A 186 -21.82 6.88 -21.21
C GLU A 186 -21.48 7.56 -19.88
#